data_AF-A0A9D6E6F0-F1
#
_entry.id   AF-A0A9D6E6F0-F1
#
_cell.length_a   1.000
_cell.length_b   1.000
_cell.length_c   1.000
_cell.angle_alpha   90.00
_cell.angle_beta   90.00
_cell.angle_gamma   90.00
#
_symmetry.space_group_name_H-M   'P 1'
#
loop_
_entity.id
_entity.type
_entity.pdbx_description
1 polymer ?
#
loop_
_entity_poly.entity_id
_entity_poly.type
_entity_poly.pdbx_seq_one_letter_code
_entity_poly.pdbx_strand_id
1 'polypeptide(L)'
;PIYFSRTTGGYPDEMGFTPYLVTQGLARKLSLKPVRPAPGLVFDGRLGWIDLERTRRLLFDVYHAESAARRRPLGWIDRPSESMLVVYGLTYAVYADLARVPQGDLPANPALAARADSLAQAVFANTSFGIAAFR
;
A
#
# COMPACT_ATOMS: atom_id res chain seq x y z
N PRO A 1 -8.64 0.35 18.56
CA PRO A 1 -9.00 0.61 17.14
C PRO A 1 -9.03 -0.74 16.39
N ILE A 2 -9.92 -0.90 15.40
CA ILE A 2 -10.04 -2.14 14.61
C ILE A 2 -9.36 -1.93 13.25
N TYR A 3 -8.54 -2.90 12.85
CA TYR A 3 -7.81 -2.90 11.60
C TYR A 3 -8.01 -4.22 10.88
N PHE A 4 -8.23 -4.16 9.58
CA PHE A 4 -8.22 -5.30 8.68
C PHE A 4 -6.89 -5.33 7.94
N SER A 5 -6.19 -6.47 7.97
CA SER A 5 -4.99 -6.65 7.14
C SER A 5 -5.39 -6.59 5.67
N ARG A 6 -4.55 -6.00 4.80
CA ARG A 6 -4.75 -6.08 3.34
C ARG A 6 -4.76 -7.52 2.83
N THR A 7 -4.15 -8.47 3.55
CA THR A 7 -4.16 -9.89 3.21
C THR A 7 -5.48 -10.60 3.51
N THR A 8 -6.41 -9.97 4.23
CA THR A 8 -7.77 -10.53 4.39
C THR A 8 -8.65 -10.30 3.15
N GLY A 9 -8.10 -9.74 2.08
CA GLY A 9 -8.82 -9.49 0.83
C GLY A 9 -10.02 -8.56 1.02
N GLY A 10 -11.12 -8.88 0.34
CA GLY A 10 -12.37 -8.11 0.31
C GLY A 10 -13.29 -8.31 1.52
N TYR A 11 -12.92 -9.13 2.52
CA TYR A 11 -13.78 -9.41 3.68
C TYR A 11 -14.40 -8.17 4.36
N PRO A 12 -13.66 -7.09 4.65
CA PRO A 12 -14.29 -5.94 5.28
C PRO A 12 -15.29 -5.22 4.34
N ASP A 13 -15.11 -5.32 3.02
CA ASP A 13 -16.08 -4.81 2.05
C ASP A 13 -17.33 -5.70 1.99
N GLU A 14 -17.15 -7.03 1.98
CA GLU A 14 -18.25 -8.00 2.04
C GLU A 14 -19.09 -7.87 3.32
N MET A 15 -18.47 -7.46 4.43
CA MET A 15 -19.16 -7.14 5.69
C MET A 15 -19.89 -5.77 5.67
N GLY A 16 -19.84 -5.04 4.55
CA GLY A 16 -20.51 -3.74 4.40
C GLY A 16 -19.74 -2.57 4.98
N PHE A 17 -18.45 -2.73 5.34
CA PHE A 17 -17.65 -1.67 5.92
C PHE A 17 -16.97 -0.76 4.91
N THR A 18 -17.08 -0.99 3.60
CA THR A 18 -16.44 -0.17 2.55
C THR A 18 -16.47 1.35 2.81
N PRO A 19 -17.62 1.99 3.13
CA PRO A 19 -17.65 3.44 3.33
C PRO A 19 -16.98 3.89 4.65
N TYR A 20 -16.55 2.99 5.51
CA TYR A 20 -15.92 3.25 6.81
C TYR A 20 -14.41 2.96 6.82
N LEU A 21 -13.85 2.44 5.73
CA LEU A 21 -12.47 1.94 5.69
C LEU A 21 -11.52 3.02 5.19
N VAL A 22 -10.42 3.22 5.94
CA VAL A 22 -9.29 4.07 5.54
C VAL A 22 -8.03 3.23 5.50
N THR A 23 -7.41 3.13 4.33
CA THR A 23 -6.12 2.50 4.12
C THR A 23 -5.01 3.29 4.81
N GLN A 24 -4.20 2.58 5.58
CA GLN A 24 -3.02 3.05 6.28
C GLN A 24 -1.89 2.03 6.05
N GLY A 25 -1.10 2.22 5.00
CA GLY A 25 -0.09 1.25 4.57
C GLY A 25 -0.70 -0.11 4.22
N LEU A 26 -0.34 -1.15 4.97
CA LEU A 26 -0.72 -2.55 4.71
C LEU A 26 -2.01 -2.97 5.42
N ALA A 27 -2.73 -2.04 6.04
CA ALA A 27 -3.98 -2.32 6.74
C ALA A 27 -5.05 -1.27 6.40
N ARG A 28 -6.31 -1.61 6.64
CA ARG A 28 -7.46 -0.73 6.54
C ARG A 28 -8.05 -0.53 7.93
N LYS A 29 -8.03 0.71 8.41
CA LYS A 29 -8.63 1.11 9.68
C LYS A 29 -10.15 1.22 9.52
N LEU A 30 -10.89 0.60 10.43
CA LEU A 30 -12.33 0.80 10.53
C LEU A 30 -12.63 2.10 11.29
N SER A 31 -13.36 3.01 10.65
CA SER A 31 -13.83 4.25 11.26
C SER A 31 -15.25 4.08 11.82
N LEU A 32 -15.58 4.82 12.88
CA LEU A 32 -16.92 4.77 13.49
C LEU A 32 -17.99 5.49 12.66
N LYS A 33 -17.57 6.35 11.73
CA LYS A 33 -18.44 7.11 10.83
C LYS A 33 -17.98 6.88 9.39
N PRO A 34 -18.89 7.00 8.40
CA PRO A 34 -18.49 6.94 7.01
C PRO A 34 -17.41 7.97 6.71
N VAL A 35 -16.39 7.54 5.99
CA VAL A 35 -15.27 8.38 5.54
C VAL A 35 -15.82 9.43 4.60
N ARG A 36 -15.40 10.68 4.83
CA ARG A 36 -15.70 11.82 3.99
C ARG A 36 -14.38 12.42 3.49
N PRO A 37 -14.38 13.11 2.34
CA PRO A 37 -13.22 13.86 1.89
C PRO A 37 -12.73 14.80 3.01
N ALA A 38 -11.42 14.75 3.30
CA ALA A 38 -10.78 15.57 4.31
C ALA A 38 -9.30 15.81 3.91
N PRO A 39 -8.66 16.88 4.41
CA PRO A 39 -7.23 17.10 4.22
C PRO A 39 -6.41 15.86 4.58
N GLY A 40 -5.46 15.49 3.72
CA GLY A 40 -4.65 14.28 3.92
C GLY A 40 -5.28 12.95 3.48
N LEU A 41 -6.59 12.91 3.18
CA LEU A 41 -7.28 11.72 2.68
C LEU A 41 -7.43 11.76 1.16
N VAL A 42 -6.93 10.72 0.49
CA VAL A 42 -6.96 10.59 -0.96
C VAL A 42 -7.71 9.33 -1.35
N PHE A 43 -8.58 9.41 -2.35
CA PHE A 43 -9.24 8.22 -2.90
C PHE A 43 -8.43 7.68 -4.09
N ASP A 44 -8.07 6.41 -4.05
CA ASP A 44 -7.44 5.67 -5.15
C ASP A 44 -8.34 4.49 -5.54
N GLY A 45 -8.54 4.26 -6.84
CA GLY A 45 -9.42 3.19 -7.33
C GLY A 45 -8.98 1.78 -6.94
N ARG A 46 -7.70 1.59 -6.57
CA ARG A 46 -7.12 0.29 -6.18
C ARG A 46 -7.21 0.07 -4.66
N LEU A 47 -7.07 1.13 -3.86
CA LEU A 47 -6.94 1.01 -2.39
C LEU A 47 -8.04 1.74 -1.59
N GLY A 48 -9.01 2.36 -2.26
CA GLY A 48 -10.07 3.16 -1.62
C GLY A 48 -9.54 4.44 -1.00
N TRP A 49 -10.14 4.87 0.11
CA TRP A 49 -9.65 6.01 0.89
C TRP A 49 -8.32 5.69 1.55
N ILE A 50 -7.34 6.56 1.41
CA ILE A 50 -5.98 6.42 1.96
C ILE A 50 -5.67 7.64 2.80
N ASP A 51 -5.16 7.41 4.01
CA ASP A 51 -4.47 8.43 4.79
C ASP A 51 -3.02 8.50 4.32
N LEU A 52 -2.70 9.52 3.51
CA LEU A 52 -1.46 9.56 2.74
C LEU A 52 -0.24 9.80 3.64
N GLU A 53 -0.34 10.71 4.61
CA GLU A 53 0.74 11.01 5.55
C GLU A 53 0.97 9.85 6.53
N ARG A 54 -0.10 9.21 7.02
CA ARG A 54 0.06 8.00 7.85
C ARG A 54 0.69 6.88 7.05
N THR A 55 0.26 6.69 5.81
CA THR A 55 0.84 5.69 4.91
C THR A 55 2.31 5.97 4.65
N ARG A 56 2.70 7.22 4.40
CA ARG A 56 4.10 7.63 4.26
C ARG A 56 4.94 7.20 5.47
N ARG A 57 4.53 7.58 6.68
CA ARG A 57 5.27 7.24 7.91
C ARG A 57 5.39 5.73 8.08
N LEU A 58 4.31 5.00 7.83
CA LEU A 58 4.35 3.54 7.90
C LEU A 58 5.34 2.96 6.88
N LEU A 59 5.30 3.40 5.63
CA LEU A 59 6.17 2.90 4.56
C LEU A 59 7.65 3.23 4.76
N PHE A 60 7.99 4.40 5.30
CA PHE A 60 9.39 4.86 5.32
C PHE A 60 10.03 4.89 6.70
N ASP A 61 9.23 4.93 7.77
CA ASP A 61 9.74 5.09 9.14
C ASP A 61 9.50 3.82 9.99
N VAL A 62 8.55 2.95 9.61
CA VAL A 62 8.15 1.77 10.40
C VAL A 62 8.42 0.46 9.68
N TYR A 63 7.99 0.32 8.43
CA TYR A 63 8.13 -0.93 7.70
C TYR A 63 9.57 -1.16 7.24
N HIS A 64 10.00 -2.42 7.28
CA HIS A 64 11.31 -2.85 6.82
C HIS A 64 11.31 -3.08 5.30
N ALA A 65 11.16 -1.99 4.55
CA ALA A 65 11.11 -1.99 3.08
C ALA A 65 12.29 -2.75 2.45
N GLU A 66 13.50 -2.54 2.99
CA GLU A 66 14.72 -3.19 2.52
C GLU A 66 14.69 -4.70 2.73
N SER A 67 14.09 -5.18 3.82
CA SER A 67 13.91 -6.62 4.05
C SER A 67 12.91 -7.24 3.07
N ALA A 68 11.86 -6.49 2.72
CA ALA A 68 10.91 -6.88 1.69
C ALA A 68 11.61 -6.94 0.31
N ALA A 69 12.38 -5.90 -0.04
CA ALA A 69 13.08 -5.75 -1.32
C ALA A 69 14.33 -6.66 -1.47
N ARG A 70 14.85 -7.22 -0.37
CA ARG A 70 16.07 -8.04 -0.37
C ARG A 70 15.99 -9.19 -1.37
N ARG A 71 16.97 -9.29 -2.27
CA ARG A 71 17.06 -10.35 -3.29
C ARG A 71 17.03 -11.75 -2.67
N ARG A 72 16.20 -12.62 -3.25
CA ARG A 72 16.04 -14.05 -2.88
C ARG A 72 16.49 -14.94 -4.03
N PRO A 73 17.80 -15.25 -4.18
CA PRO A 73 18.33 -15.98 -5.34
C PRO A 73 17.83 -17.44 -5.43
N LEU A 74 17.47 -18.04 -4.29
CA LEU A 74 16.88 -19.37 -4.23
C LEU A 74 15.34 -19.34 -4.26
N GLY A 75 14.74 -18.16 -4.45
CA GLY A 75 13.31 -17.95 -4.40
C GLY A 75 12.72 -18.13 -3.00
N TRP A 76 11.45 -18.50 -2.95
CA TRP A 76 10.70 -18.74 -1.72
C TRP A 76 10.72 -20.21 -1.34
N ILE A 77 11.06 -20.49 -0.07
CA ILE A 77 10.88 -21.80 0.54
C ILE A 77 9.38 -22.14 0.62
N ASP A 78 8.57 -21.16 1.01
CA ASP A 78 7.10 -21.23 1.03
C ASP A 78 6.53 -20.27 -0.03
N ARG A 79 6.24 -20.79 -1.22
CA ARG A 79 5.74 -20.01 -2.36
C ARG A 79 4.41 -19.32 -2.08
N PRO A 80 3.39 -19.97 -1.48
CA PRO A 80 2.14 -19.29 -1.10
C PRO A 80 2.32 -17.99 -0.31
N SER A 81 3.32 -17.92 0.56
CA SER A 81 3.63 -16.73 1.35
C SER A 81 4.23 -15.56 0.56
N GLU A 82 4.65 -15.76 -0.70
CA GLU A 82 5.17 -14.67 -1.54
C GLU A 82 4.11 -13.59 -1.82
N SER A 83 2.82 -13.96 -1.75
CA SER A 83 1.68 -13.05 -1.87
C SER A 83 1.71 -11.92 -0.83
N MET A 84 2.33 -12.12 0.33
CA MET A 84 2.53 -11.09 1.33
C MET A 84 3.39 -9.93 0.77
N LEU A 85 4.42 -10.25 -0.01
CA LEU A 85 5.24 -9.22 -0.66
C LEU A 85 4.52 -8.49 -1.78
N VAL A 86 3.56 -9.13 -2.45
CA VAL A 86 2.74 -8.45 -3.46
C VAL A 86 2.00 -7.27 -2.83
N VAL A 87 1.49 -7.43 -1.60
CA VAL A 87 0.82 -6.34 -0.87
C VAL A 87 1.79 -5.20 -0.56
N TYR A 88 3.05 -5.50 -0.20
CA TYR A 88 4.10 -4.49 -0.06
C TYR A 88 4.33 -3.74 -1.37
N GLY A 89 4.63 -4.47 -2.44
CA GLY A 89 4.92 -3.90 -3.77
C GLY A 89 3.79 -2.99 -4.26
N LEU A 90 2.54 -3.46 -4.16
CA LEU A 90 1.37 -2.67 -4.56
C LEU A 90 1.21 -1.40 -3.71
N THR A 91 1.46 -1.49 -2.40
CA THR A 91 1.34 -0.33 -1.52
C THR A 91 2.39 0.74 -1.83
N TYR A 92 3.64 0.34 -2.10
CA TYR A 92 4.67 1.27 -2.55
C TYR A 92 4.37 1.82 -3.95
N ALA A 93 3.88 1.01 -4.88
CA ALA A 93 3.53 1.46 -6.23
C ALA A 93 2.40 2.50 -6.22
N VAL A 94 1.30 2.24 -5.49
CA VAL A 94 0.22 3.22 -5.36
C VAL A 94 0.73 4.49 -4.66
N TYR A 95 1.52 4.36 -3.60
CA TYR A 95 2.10 5.53 -2.95
C TYR A 95 2.99 6.34 -3.91
N ALA A 96 3.78 5.67 -4.76
CA ALA A 96 4.61 6.31 -5.77
C ALA A 96 3.76 7.16 -6.72
N ASP A 97 2.69 6.59 -7.28
CA ASP A 97 1.80 7.31 -8.19
C ASP A 97 1.18 8.54 -7.52
N LEU A 98 0.68 8.37 -6.29
CA LEU A 98 0.05 9.46 -5.55
C LEU A 98 1.04 10.56 -5.18
N ALA A 99 2.29 10.22 -4.87
CA ALA A 99 3.32 11.18 -4.51
C ALA A 99 3.95 11.90 -5.71
N ARG A 100 3.75 11.43 -6.96
CA ARG A 100 4.28 12.09 -8.18
C ARG A 100 3.58 13.42 -8.48
N VAL A 101 2.33 13.57 -8.08
CA VAL A 101 1.50 14.75 -8.37
C VAL A 101 0.88 15.29 -7.09
N PRO A 102 0.47 16.57 -7.05
CA PRO A 102 -0.22 17.12 -5.90
C PRO A 102 -1.54 16.39 -5.62
N GLN A 103 -1.88 16.20 -4.35
CA GLN A 103 -3.10 15.54 -3.90
C GLN A 103 -3.89 16.48 -2.98
N GLY A 104 -4.82 17.25 -3.54
CA GLY A 104 -5.54 18.27 -2.78
C GLY A 104 -4.58 19.31 -2.20
N ASP A 105 -4.46 19.33 -0.88
CA ASP A 105 -3.56 20.21 -0.12
C ASP A 105 -2.14 19.66 0.05
N LEU A 106 -1.89 18.41 -0.33
CA LEU A 106 -0.58 17.77 -0.23
C LEU A 106 0.26 18.06 -1.48
N PRO A 107 1.48 18.62 -1.34
CA PRO A 107 2.36 18.85 -2.49
C PRO A 107 2.90 17.52 -3.05
N ALA A 108 3.26 17.54 -4.33
CA ALA A 108 4.02 16.45 -4.93
C ALA A 108 5.37 16.26 -4.23
N ASN A 109 5.84 15.02 -4.16
CA ASN A 109 7.17 14.67 -3.66
C ASN A 109 7.84 13.68 -4.63
N PRO A 110 8.42 14.17 -5.74
CA PRO A 110 8.97 13.32 -6.79
C PRO A 110 10.14 12.45 -6.30
N ALA A 111 10.94 12.92 -5.35
CA ALA A 111 12.03 12.15 -4.77
C ALA A 111 11.51 10.93 -3.99
N LEU A 112 10.48 11.15 -3.15
CA LEU A 112 9.88 10.06 -2.39
C LEU A 112 9.07 9.10 -3.28
N ALA A 113 8.43 9.63 -4.31
CA ALA A 113 7.77 8.84 -5.34
C ALA A 113 8.75 7.90 -6.05
N ALA A 114 9.91 8.41 -6.48
CA ALA A 114 10.95 7.60 -7.13
C ALA A 114 11.49 6.51 -6.19
N ARG A 115 11.69 6.83 -4.90
CA ARG A 115 12.09 5.86 -3.88
C ARG A 115 11.03 4.76 -3.71
N ALA A 116 9.75 5.14 -3.64
CA ALA A 116 8.65 4.20 -3.53
C ALA A 116 8.57 3.27 -4.74
N ASP A 117 8.69 3.82 -5.95
CA ASP A 117 8.68 3.05 -7.20
C ASP A 117 9.84 2.05 -7.26
N SER A 118 11.05 2.48 -6.89
CA SER A 118 12.22 1.59 -6.82
C SER A 118 12.02 0.43 -5.83
N LEU A 119 11.48 0.72 -4.64
CA LEU A 119 11.15 -0.30 -3.64
C LEU A 119 10.08 -1.26 -4.16
N ALA A 120 9.03 -0.75 -4.81
CA ALA A 120 7.99 -1.58 -5.40
C ALA A 120 8.57 -2.56 -6.43
N GLN A 121 9.38 -2.06 -7.37
CA GLN A 121 10.04 -2.88 -8.39
C GLN A 121 10.96 -3.94 -7.78
N ALA A 122 11.76 -3.58 -6.77
CA ALA A 122 12.63 -4.52 -6.07
C ALA A 122 11.84 -5.59 -5.31
N VAL A 123 10.72 -5.23 -4.69
CA VAL A 123 9.81 -6.19 -4.04
C VAL A 123 9.20 -7.14 -5.06
N PHE A 124 8.66 -6.63 -6.17
CA PHE A 124 8.04 -7.46 -7.21
C PHE A 124 9.04 -8.40 -7.88
N ALA A 125 10.30 -7.99 -8.05
CA ALA A 125 11.37 -8.84 -8.57
C ALA A 125 11.64 -10.09 -7.69
N ASN A 126 11.14 -10.12 -6.44
CA ASN A 126 11.21 -11.26 -5.54
C ASN A 126 9.94 -12.13 -5.54
N THR A 127 8.99 -11.91 -6.45
CA THR A 127 7.71 -12.64 -6.49
C THR A 127 7.46 -13.24 -7.86
N SER A 128 6.79 -14.40 -7.93
CA SER A 128 6.38 -15.00 -9.21
C SER A 128 5.32 -14.18 -9.96
N PHE A 129 4.60 -13.30 -9.27
CA PHE A 129 3.62 -12.37 -9.85
C PHE A 129 4.26 -11.31 -10.78
N GLY A 130 5.55 -11.01 -10.57
CA GLY A 130 6.30 -10.04 -11.37
C GLY A 130 5.70 -8.64 -11.38
N ILE A 131 6.16 -7.81 -12.33
CA ILE A 131 5.66 -6.43 -12.54
C ILE A 131 4.39 -6.42 -13.42
N ALA A 132 4.14 -7.50 -14.15
CA ALA A 132 3.07 -7.58 -15.16
C ALA A 132 1.67 -7.75 -14.57
N ALA A 133 1.53 -8.19 -13.33
CA ALA A 133 0.23 -8.41 -12.70
C ALA A 133 -0.57 -7.12 -12.42
N PHE A 134 0.04 -5.93 -12.56
CA PHE A 134 -0.53 -4.67 -12.07
C PHE A 134 -0.27 -3.43 -12.94
N ARG A 135 0.04 -3.61 -14.23
CA ARG A 135 0.02 -2.53 -15.24
C ARG A 135 -1.30 -2.51 -15.99
#